data_AF-A0A4U7D6V1-F1
#
_entry.id   AF-A0A4U7D6V1-F1
#
_cell.length_a   1.000
_cell.length_b   1.000
_cell.length_c   1.000
_cell.angle_alpha   90.00
_cell.angle_beta   90.00
_cell.angle_gamma   90.00
#
_symmetry.space_group_name_H-M   'P 1'
#
loop_
_entity.id
_entity.type
_entity.pdbx_description
1 polymer ?
#
loop_
_entity_poly.entity_id
_entity_poly.type
_entity_poly.pdbx_seq_one_letter_code
_entity_poly.pdbx_strand_id
1 'polypeptide(L)'
;MIQKIYNQTVRRFLPRKIAAFNGVPVRRPKLFDQTDVRPGWEATFIDAIHRVVEPGDDIVEIGGGYGVSAVVAAREVGHEGSVTVYEPSRESVEV
;
A
#
# COMPACT_ATOMS: atom_id res chain seq x y z
N MET A 1 27.45 -6.37 2.10
CA MET A 1 28.14 -5.24 2.76
C MET A 1 27.67 -3.87 2.23
N ILE A 2 27.67 -3.65 0.90
CA ILE A 2 27.22 -2.40 0.26
C ILE A 2 25.77 -2.01 0.62
N GLN A 3 24.82 -2.95 0.54
CA GLN A 3 23.41 -2.67 0.89
C GLN A 3 23.23 -2.19 2.34
N LYS A 4 24.03 -2.73 3.28
CA LYS A 4 23.96 -2.35 4.69
C LYS A 4 24.46 -0.91 4.90
N ILE A 5 25.54 -0.54 4.22
CA ILE A 5 26.07 0.83 4.23
C ILE A 5 25.02 1.77 3.63
N TYR A 6 24.48 1.47 2.44
CA TYR A 6 23.41 2.26 1.82
C TYR A 6 22.22 2.47 2.76
N ASN A 7 21.72 1.39 3.36
CA ASN A 7 20.59 1.42 4.28
C ASN A 7 20.85 2.29 5.52
N GLN A 8 22.09 2.32 6.02
CA GLN A 8 22.48 3.03 7.24
C GLN A 8 22.91 4.48 7.01
N THR A 9 23.33 4.86 5.80
CA THR A 9 23.91 6.19 5.53
C THR A 9 23.01 7.06 4.68
N VAL A 10 22.84 6.71 3.39
CA VAL A 10 22.26 7.59 2.37
C VAL A 10 20.75 7.42 2.27
N ARG A 11 20.22 6.20 2.47
CA ARG A 11 18.80 5.85 2.26
C ARG A 11 17.81 6.79 2.93
N ARG A 12 18.12 7.28 4.14
CA ARG A 12 17.24 8.19 4.90
C ARG A 12 16.97 9.52 4.20
N PHE A 13 17.94 10.02 3.44
CA PHE A 13 17.87 11.30 2.75
C PHE A 13 17.32 11.23 1.32
N LEU A 14 17.20 10.03 0.77
CA LEU A 14 16.74 9.86 -0.60
C LEU A 14 15.22 10.11 -0.73
N PRO A 15 14.75 10.59 -1.89
CA PRO A 15 13.33 10.71 -2.14
C PRO A 15 12.67 9.32 -2.23
N ARG A 16 11.34 9.27 -2.00
CA ARG A 16 10.53 8.08 -2.27
C ARG A 16 10.24 7.97 -3.77
N LYS A 17 10.24 6.76 -4.30
CA LYS A 17 9.83 6.41 -5.67
C LYS A 17 8.52 5.64 -5.69
N ILE A 18 7.92 5.50 -6.87
CA ILE A 18 6.75 4.67 -7.11
C ILE A 18 7.19 3.21 -7.25
N ALA A 19 6.43 2.30 -6.64
CA ALA A 19 6.56 0.85 -6.71
C ALA A 19 5.17 0.21 -6.82
N ALA A 20 5.09 -1.10 -7.07
CA ALA A 20 3.85 -1.84 -7.20
C ALA A 20 3.73 -2.91 -6.10
N PHE A 21 2.79 -2.74 -5.17
CA PHE A 21 2.49 -3.70 -4.11
C PHE A 21 1.15 -4.35 -4.41
N ASN A 22 1.14 -5.66 -4.65
CA ASN A 22 0.03 -6.41 -5.21
C ASN A 22 -0.70 -5.69 -6.37
N GLY A 23 0.08 -5.15 -7.32
CA GLY A 23 -0.45 -4.40 -8.47
C GLY A 23 -0.98 -2.99 -8.16
N VAL A 24 -0.91 -2.53 -6.91
CA VAL A 24 -1.26 -1.17 -6.51
C VAL A 24 -0.02 -0.28 -6.53
N PRO A 25 -0.05 0.86 -7.24
CA PRO A 25 1.04 1.83 -7.22
C PRO A 25 1.13 2.51 -5.85
N VAL A 26 2.31 2.44 -5.22
CA VAL A 26 2.59 3.05 -3.91
C VAL A 26 3.85 3.90 -3.96
N ARG A 27 3.85 5.06 -3.30
CA ARG A 27 5.01 5.95 -3.19
C ARG A 27 5.77 5.71 -1.88
N ARG A 28 6.42 4.56 -1.74
CA ARG A 28 7.05 4.15 -0.48
C ARG A 28 8.55 3.84 -0.53
N PRO A 29 9.04 2.99 -1.45
CA PRO A 29 10.47 2.67 -1.47
C PRO A 29 11.33 3.91 -1.70
N LYS A 30 12.53 3.91 -1.14
CA LYS A 30 13.51 4.97 -1.37
C LYS A 30 14.19 4.77 -2.72
N LEU A 31 14.67 5.84 -3.33
CA LEU A 31 15.47 5.75 -4.56
C LEU A 31 16.64 4.77 -4.34
N PHE A 32 16.86 3.85 -5.29
CA PHE A 32 17.84 2.75 -5.19
C PHE A 32 17.52 1.61 -4.20
N ASP A 33 16.34 1.59 -3.57
CA ASP A 33 15.83 0.34 -3.00
C ASP A 33 15.68 -0.70 -4.13
N GLN A 34 16.12 -1.94 -3.90
CA GLN A 34 16.20 -2.98 -4.94
C GLN A 34 14.84 -3.56 -5.35
N THR A 35 13.83 -3.45 -4.49
CA THR A 35 12.53 -4.10 -4.68
C THR A 35 11.46 -3.08 -5.00
N ASP A 36 11.04 -3.07 -6.27
CA ASP A 36 9.98 -2.19 -6.78
C ASP A 36 8.66 -2.91 -7.02
N VAL A 37 8.66 -4.25 -6.95
CA VAL A 37 7.46 -5.06 -7.11
C VAL A 37 7.37 -6.03 -5.94
N ARG A 38 6.24 -6.02 -5.23
CA ARG A 38 5.93 -6.93 -4.14
C ARG A 38 4.56 -7.57 -4.41
N PRO A 39 4.50 -8.66 -5.19
CA PRO A 39 3.23 -9.25 -5.59
C PRO A 39 2.50 -9.88 -4.41
N GLY A 40 3.21 -10.45 -3.43
CA GLY A 40 2.62 -11.06 -2.24
C GLY A 40 2.44 -10.12 -1.04
N TRP A 41 2.47 -8.80 -1.23
CA TRP A 41 2.24 -7.87 -0.12
C TRP A 41 0.82 -8.03 0.40
N GLU A 42 0.65 -8.33 1.68
CA GLU A 42 -0.67 -8.55 2.31
C GLU A 42 -1.55 -9.59 1.60
N ALA A 43 -0.94 -10.57 0.92
CA ALA A 43 -1.64 -11.50 0.03
C ALA A 43 -2.89 -12.13 0.66
N THR A 44 -2.78 -12.64 1.90
CA THR A 44 -3.92 -13.26 2.60
C THR A 44 -5.05 -12.28 2.87
N PHE A 45 -4.74 -11.01 3.17
CA PHE A 45 -5.76 -10.00 3.41
C PHE A 45 -6.43 -9.56 2.11
N ILE A 46 -5.65 -9.42 1.04
CA ILE A 46 -6.17 -9.07 -0.28
C ILE A 46 -7.01 -10.22 -0.86
N ASP A 47 -6.59 -11.47 -0.68
CA ASP A 47 -7.39 -12.64 -1.03
C ASP A 47 -8.72 -12.67 -0.27
N ALA A 48 -8.76 -12.19 0.96
CA ALA A 48 -10.00 -12.08 1.72
C ALA A 48 -10.90 -10.99 1.12
N ILE A 49 -10.37 -9.80 0.81
CA ILE A 49 -11.12 -8.72 0.16
C ILE A 49 -11.82 -9.22 -1.12
N HIS A 50 -11.07 -9.88 -2.02
CA HIS A 50 -11.63 -10.44 -3.25
C HIS A 50 -12.73 -11.48 -3.04
N ARG A 51 -12.81 -12.12 -1.87
CA ARG A 51 -13.80 -13.17 -1.58
C ARG A 51 -15.07 -12.65 -0.93
N VAL A 52 -15.00 -11.53 -0.22
CA VAL A 52 -16.06 -11.09 0.70
C VAL A 52 -16.64 -9.73 0.37
N VAL A 53 -15.94 -8.92 -0.42
CA VAL A 53 -16.41 -7.61 -0.84
C VAL A 53 -17.24 -7.76 -2.11
N GLU A 54 -18.40 -7.14 -2.12
CA GLU A 54 -19.30 -7.09 -3.25
C GLU A 54 -19.41 -5.66 -3.82
N PRO A 55 -19.74 -5.51 -5.11
CA PRO A 55 -20.04 -4.20 -5.68
C PRO A 55 -21.16 -3.48 -4.92
N GLY A 56 -20.95 -2.22 -4.59
CA GLY A 56 -21.90 -1.40 -3.82
C GLY A 56 -21.69 -1.41 -2.30
N ASP A 57 -20.75 -2.21 -1.77
CA ASP A 57 -20.48 -2.23 -0.33
C ASP A 57 -19.91 -0.91 0.20
N ASP A 58 -20.26 -0.60 1.46
CA ASP A 58 -19.64 0.47 2.25
C ASP A 58 -18.63 -0.12 3.24
N ILE A 59 -17.34 0.12 2.98
CA ILE A 59 -16.24 -0.45 3.74
C ILE A 59 -15.64 0.58 4.69
N VAL A 60 -15.42 0.17 5.94
CA VAL A 60 -14.59 0.90 6.90
C VAL A 60 -13.31 0.11 7.14
N GLU A 61 -12.18 0.70 6.74
CA GLU A 61 -10.85 0.13 6.96
C GLU A 61 -10.12 0.86 8.08
N ILE A 62 -9.60 0.10 9.05
CA ILE A 62 -8.81 0.62 10.17
C ILE A 62 -7.35 0.23 9.96
N GLY A 63 -6.48 1.23 9.85
CA GLY A 63 -5.03 1.05 9.65
C GLY A 63 -4.63 0.82 8.19
N GLY A 64 -5.08 1.68 7.27
CA GLY A 64 -4.87 1.51 5.83
C GLY A 64 -3.42 1.65 5.35
N GLY A 65 -2.48 2.07 6.19
CA GLY A 65 -1.05 1.99 5.93
C GLY A 65 -0.62 2.65 4.62
N TYR A 66 -0.32 1.85 3.60
CA TYR A 66 0.13 2.35 2.29
C TYR A 66 -1.01 2.48 1.26
N GLY A 67 -2.24 2.19 1.67
CA GLY A 67 -3.45 2.23 0.86
C GLY A 67 -3.61 1.05 -0.09
N VAL A 68 -2.84 -0.04 0.08
CA VAL A 68 -2.90 -1.19 -0.84
C VAL A 68 -4.25 -1.88 -0.75
N SER A 69 -4.61 -2.35 0.45
CA SER A 69 -5.93 -2.92 0.76
C SER A 69 -7.07 -1.96 0.42
N ALA A 70 -6.95 -0.68 0.79
CA ALA A 70 -7.95 0.34 0.47
C ALA A 70 -8.22 0.45 -1.03
N VAL A 71 -7.17 0.47 -1.87
CA VAL A 71 -7.32 0.54 -3.33
C VAL A 71 -7.90 -0.75 -3.90
N VAL A 72 -7.52 -1.91 -3.36
CA VAL A 72 -8.12 -3.19 -3.78
C VAL A 72 -9.61 -3.20 -3.44
N ALA A 73 -9.97 -2.87 -2.20
CA ALA A 73 -11.36 -2.76 -1.76
C ALA A 73 -12.15 -1.78 -2.62
N ALA A 74 -11.59 -0.59 -2.91
CA ALA A 74 -12.23 0.42 -3.75
C ALA A 74 -12.48 -0.06 -5.19
N ARG A 75 -11.65 -0.98 -5.71
CA ARG A 75 -11.86 -1.58 -7.02
C ARG A 75 -12.98 -2.61 -7.00
N GLU A 76 -13.12 -3.39 -5.93
CA GLU A 76 -14.17 -4.40 -5.77
C GLU A 76 -15.55 -3.76 -5.56
N VAL A 77 -15.66 -2.75 -4.67
CA VAL A 77 -16.95 -2.07 -4.40
C VAL A 77 -17.47 -1.26 -5.60
N GLY A 78 -16.59 -0.89 -6.53
CA GLY A 78 -16.95 -0.12 -7.71
C GLY A 78 -17.46 1.30 -7.41
N HIS A 79 -18.21 1.88 -8.35
CA HIS A 79 -18.64 3.28 -8.27
C HIS A 79 -19.85 3.52 -7.36
N GLU A 80 -20.58 2.46 -6.99
CA GLU A 80 -21.80 2.55 -6.18
C GLU A 80 -21.53 2.36 -4.68
N GLY A 81 -20.34 1.83 -4.32
CA GLY A 81 -19.92 1.66 -2.94
C GLY A 81 -18.89 2.70 -2.49
N SER A 82 -18.38 2.53 -1.27
CA SER A 82 -17.41 3.45 -0.69
C SER A 82 -16.38 2.75 0.19
N VAL A 83 -15.21 3.37 0.34
CA VAL A 83 -14.17 2.93 1.27
C VAL A 83 -13.73 4.11 2.12
N THR A 84 -13.96 4.02 3.43
CA THR A 84 -13.48 4.99 4.41
C THR A 84 -12.32 4.41 5.19
N VAL A 85 -11.16 5.07 5.13
CA VAL A 85 -9.93 4.61 5.78
C VAL A 85 -9.60 5.48 6.99
N TYR A 86 -9.41 4.87 8.14
CA TYR A 86 -8.88 5.51 9.34
C TYR A 86 -7.43 5.06 9.57
N GLU A 87 -6.47 5.97 9.36
CA GLU A 87 -5.04 5.68 9.55
C GLU A 87 -4.43 6.62 10.60
N PRO A 88 -3.93 6.10 11.74
CA PRO A 88 -3.37 6.92 12.80
C PRO A 88 -1.97 7.48 12.47
N SER A 89 -1.21 6.84 11.57
CA SER A 89 0.12 7.30 11.18
C SER A 89 0.03 8.46 10.20
N ARG A 90 0.39 9.65 10.68
CA ARG A 90 0.51 10.85 9.85
C ARG A 90 1.40 10.63 8.62
N GLU A 91 2.53 9.94 8.79
CA GLU A 91 3.46 9.64 7.69
C GLU A 91 2.89 8.69 6.63
N SER A 92 1.80 8.00 6.94
CA SER A 92 1.07 7.10 6.03
C SER A 92 -0.02 7.82 5.25
N VAL A 93 -0.64 8.84 5.84
CA VAL A 93 -1.67 9.67 5.19
C VAL A 93 -1.04 10.78 4.35
N GLU A 94 0.07 11.37 4.82
CA GLU A 94 0.78 12.44 4.12
C GLU A 94 1.72 11.84 3.04
N VAL A 95 1.32 11.99 1.78
CA VAL A 95 2.02 11.53 0.57
C VAL A 95 3.16 12.45 0.16
#